data_AF-A0A938RBB6-F1
#
_entry.id   AF-A0A938RBB6-F1
#
_cell.length_a   1.000
_cell.length_b   1.000
_cell.length_c   1.000
_cell.angle_alpha   90.00
_cell.angle_beta   90.00
_cell.angle_gamma   90.00
#
_symmetry.space_group_name_H-M   'P 1'
#
loop_
_entity.id
_entity.type
_entity.pdbx_description
1 polymer ?
#
loop_
_entity_poly.entity_id
_entity_poly.type
_entity_poly.pdbx_seq_one_letter_code
_entity_poly.pdbx_strand_id
1 'polypeptide(L)'
;MKTYSFHPESIRNLFNNIAPTYDFLNHLLSLRRDVYWRKMAVREFKGSNGWMLDIATGTGDVAIEMIGQENHERKVFGFDFSGPMLRRAREKLSKKGVHRKVALGLGDALSLPFRKNTFNGVMIAFGLRNIME
;
A
#
# COMPACT_ATOMS: atom_id res chain seq x y z
N MET A 1 6.44 -21.66 -19.75
CA MET A 1 6.26 -20.20 -19.55
C MET A 1 4.82 -19.99 -19.08
N LYS A 2 4.58 -19.57 -17.83
CA LYS A 2 3.20 -19.33 -17.35
C LYS A 2 2.69 -18.04 -17.98
N THR A 3 1.74 -18.15 -18.89
CA THR A 3 0.97 -17.02 -19.42
C THR A 3 0.08 -16.51 -18.30
N TYR A 4 0.38 -15.32 -17.76
CA TYR A 4 -0.51 -14.64 -16.85
C TYR A 4 -1.56 -13.91 -17.69
N SER A 5 -2.80 -14.35 -17.58
CA SER A 5 -3.96 -13.58 -18.05
C SER A 5 -4.09 -12.32 -17.21
N PHE A 6 -4.59 -11.22 -17.77
CA PHE A 6 -4.91 -9.98 -17.04
C PHE A 6 -6.12 -10.13 -16.08
N HIS A 7 -6.47 -11.35 -15.67
CA HIS A 7 -7.58 -11.61 -14.77
C HIS A 7 -7.19 -11.28 -13.31
N PRO A 8 -8.07 -10.70 -12.48
CA PRO A 8 -7.75 -10.30 -11.11
C PRO A 8 -7.14 -11.42 -10.25
N GLU A 9 -7.61 -12.66 -10.40
CA GLU A 9 -7.03 -13.81 -9.70
C GLU A 9 -5.58 -14.12 -10.13
N SER A 10 -5.28 -13.99 -11.42
CA SER A 10 -3.93 -14.22 -11.95
C SER A 10 -2.96 -13.18 -11.41
N ILE A 11 -3.40 -11.93 -11.36
CA ILE A 11 -2.67 -10.81 -10.76
C ILE A 11 -2.46 -11.05 -9.26
N ARG A 12 -3.51 -11.44 -8.52
CA ARG A 12 -3.41 -11.77 -7.09
C ARG A 12 -2.40 -12.88 -6.84
N ASN A 13 -2.43 -13.93 -7.64
CA ASN A 13 -1.49 -15.05 -7.55
C ASN A 13 -0.05 -14.61 -7.86
N LEU A 14 0.16 -13.76 -8.85
CA LEU A 14 1.46 -13.16 -9.13
C LEU A 14 2.00 -12.43 -7.90
N PHE A 15 1.21 -11.51 -7.30
CA PHE A 15 1.62 -10.75 -6.13
C PHE A 15 1.85 -11.64 -4.89
N ASN A 16 1.01 -12.65 -4.69
CA ASN A 16 1.21 -13.64 -3.63
C ASN A 16 2.58 -14.33 -3.73
N ASN A 17 3.00 -14.66 -4.95
CA ASN A 17 4.27 -15.36 -5.20
C ASN A 17 5.49 -14.45 -5.07
N ILE A 18 5.39 -13.19 -5.52
CA ILE A 18 6.53 -12.26 -5.49
C ILE A 18 6.65 -11.47 -4.17
N ALA A 19 5.68 -11.58 -3.26
CA ALA A 19 5.68 -10.86 -1.98
C ALA A 19 7.03 -10.91 -1.22
N PRO A 20 7.77 -12.04 -1.17
CA PRO A 20 9.07 -12.10 -0.49
C PRO A 20 10.18 -11.23 -1.09
N THR A 21 10.14 -11.00 -2.41
CA THR A 21 11.19 -10.27 -3.14
C THR A 21 10.71 -8.90 -3.64
N TYR A 22 9.44 -8.56 -3.41
CA TYR A 22 8.78 -7.40 -3.98
C TYR A 22 9.52 -6.07 -3.73
N ASP A 23 9.86 -5.79 -2.47
CA ASP A 23 10.55 -4.54 -2.10
C ASP A 23 11.92 -4.45 -2.76
N PHE A 24 12.68 -5.56 -2.74
CA PHE A 24 13.99 -5.64 -3.37
C PHE A 24 13.89 -5.34 -4.87
N LEU A 25 12.95 -5.98 -5.57
CA LEU A 25 12.74 -5.76 -6.99
C LEU A 25 12.30 -4.33 -7.29
N ASN A 26 11.38 -3.75 -6.51
CA ASN A 26 10.93 -2.37 -6.70
C ASN A 26 12.08 -1.37 -6.52
N HIS A 27 12.88 -1.52 -5.47
CA HIS A 27 14.03 -0.64 -5.22
C HIS A 27 15.11 -0.82 -6.29
N LEU A 28 15.36 -2.06 -6.73
CA LEU A 28 16.37 -2.32 -7.76
C LEU A 28 15.94 -1.75 -9.13
N LEU A 29 14.74 -2.10 -9.59
CA LEU A 29 14.23 -1.71 -10.90
C LEU A 29 14.00 -0.19 -11.02
N SER A 30 13.67 0.47 -9.90
CA SER A 30 13.52 1.92 -9.88
C SER A 30 14.82 2.68 -9.62
N LEU A 31 15.94 1.98 -9.37
CA LEU A 31 17.17 2.57 -8.84
C LEU A 31 16.90 3.42 -7.58
N ARG A 32 16.05 2.91 -6.69
CA ARG A 32 15.53 3.52 -5.45
C ARG A 32 14.76 4.82 -5.61
N ARG A 33 14.40 5.22 -6.84
CA ARG A 33 13.59 6.41 -7.07
C ARG A 33 12.16 6.25 -6.56
N ASP A 34 11.69 5.02 -6.41
CA ASP A 34 10.38 4.70 -5.83
C ASP A 34 10.20 5.30 -4.42
N VAL A 35 11.25 5.32 -3.61
CA VAL A 35 11.24 5.96 -2.28
C VAL A 35 11.00 7.47 -2.40
N TYR A 36 11.72 8.13 -3.30
CA TYR A 36 11.57 9.57 -3.53
C TYR A 36 10.17 9.92 -4.04
N TRP A 37 9.65 9.15 -5.00
CA TRP A 37 8.30 9.37 -5.53
C TRP A 37 7.21 9.20 -4.47
N ARG A 38 7.30 8.18 -3.59
CA ARG A 38 6.36 8.01 -2.47
C ARG A 38 6.41 9.20 -1.51
N LYS A 39 7.61 9.64 -1.14
CA LYS A 39 7.79 10.81 -0.27
C LYS A 39 7.17 12.07 -0.85
N MET A 40 7.41 12.35 -2.13
CA MET A 40 6.81 13.49 -2.82
C MET A 40 5.29 13.37 -2.90
N ALA A 41 4.76 12.20 -3.28
CA ALA A 41 3.32 11.98 -3.36
C ALA A 41 2.61 12.15 -2.01
N VAL A 42 3.21 11.66 -0.92
CA VAL A 42 2.64 11.81 0.43
C VAL A 42 2.68 13.26 0.93
N ARG A 43 3.66 14.06 0.51
CA ARG A 43 3.74 15.49 0.88
C ARG A 43 2.57 16.31 0.35
N GLU A 44 1.90 15.86 -0.72
CA GLU A 44 0.73 16.53 -1.27
C GLU A 44 -0.50 16.44 -0.37
N PHE A 45 -0.52 15.56 0.63
CA PHE A 45 -1.55 15.51 1.68
C PHE A 45 -1.41 16.63 2.74
N LYS A 46 -1.17 17.87 2.29
CA LYS A 46 -0.90 19.03 3.15
C LYS A 46 -1.98 19.19 4.22
N GLY A 47 -1.59 19.06 5.51
CA GLY A 47 -2.48 19.31 6.64
C GLY A 47 -3.54 18.23 6.92
N SER A 48 -3.48 17.07 6.26
CA SER A 48 -4.45 16.00 6.52
C SER A 48 -4.12 15.25 7.83
N ASN A 49 -4.89 15.51 8.87
CA ASN A 49 -4.95 14.70 10.09
C ASN A 49 -6.11 13.68 9.99
N GLY A 50 -6.07 12.65 10.83
CA GLY A 50 -7.12 11.62 10.88
C GLY A 50 -6.78 10.37 10.06
N TRP A 51 -7.82 9.70 9.55
CA TRP A 51 -7.67 8.42 8.85
C TRP A 51 -7.37 8.62 7.37
N MET A 52 -6.30 7.99 6.90
CA MET A 52 -5.90 7.91 5.50
C MET A 52 -6.13 6.48 4.98
N LEU A 53 -6.44 6.34 3.69
CA LEU A 53 -6.54 5.05 3.02
C LEU A 53 -5.38 4.86 2.06
N ASP A 54 -4.67 3.74 2.19
CA ASP A 54 -3.63 3.29 1.25
C ASP A 54 -4.15 2.05 0.50
N ILE A 55 -4.59 2.24 -0.74
CA ILE A 55 -5.14 1.18 -1.59
C ILE A 55 -4.01 0.48 -2.33
N ALA A 56 -4.09 -0.84 -2.42
CA ALA A 56 -3.00 -1.69 -2.91
C ALA A 56 -1.71 -1.41 -2.11
N THR A 57 -1.85 -1.36 -0.78
CA THR A 57 -0.77 -0.99 0.16
C THR A 57 0.47 -1.89 0.04
N GLY A 58 0.30 -3.10 -0.48
CA GLY A 58 1.37 -4.08 -0.65
C GLY A 58 2.06 -4.38 0.67
N THR A 59 3.37 -4.14 0.71
CA THR A 59 4.22 -4.33 1.91
C THR A 59 4.23 -3.10 2.84
N GLY A 60 3.38 -2.10 2.59
CA GLY A 60 3.12 -0.98 3.50
C GLY A 60 4.06 0.23 3.39
N ASP A 61 4.85 0.38 2.33
CA ASP A 61 5.82 1.48 2.22
C ASP A 61 5.16 2.87 2.18
N VAL A 62 4.02 3.01 1.50
CA VAL A 62 3.26 4.26 1.47
C VAL A 62 2.67 4.57 2.85
N ALA A 63 2.03 3.58 3.48
CA ALA A 63 1.51 3.74 4.84
C ALA A 63 2.60 4.16 5.84
N ILE A 64 3.81 3.59 5.75
CA ILE A 64 4.95 3.99 6.59
C ILE A 64 5.36 5.44 6.30
N GLU A 65 5.46 5.82 5.03
CA GLU A 65 5.80 7.20 4.65
C GLU A 65 4.75 8.21 5.15
N MET A 66 3.45 7.89 5.04
CA MET A 66 2.37 8.73 5.58
C MET A 66 2.49 8.98 7.08
N ILE A 67 2.86 7.95 7.85
CA ILE A 67 3.09 8.05 9.29
C ILE A 67 4.39 8.78 9.63
N GLY A 68 5.42 8.64 8.79
CA GLY A 68 6.75 9.20 9.02
C GLY A 68 6.88 10.70 8.76
N GLN A 69 5.92 11.32 8.06
CA GLN A 69 5.95 12.77 7.83
C GLN A 69 5.51 13.54 9.08
N GLU A 70 6.41 14.37 9.60
CA GLU A 70 6.26 15.15 10.83
C GLU A 70 5.08 16.15 10.76
N ASN A 71 4.61 16.60 11.93
CA ASN A 71 3.55 17.59 12.12
C ASN A 71 2.12 17.13 11.72
N HIS A 72 1.89 15.82 11.57
CA HIS A 72 0.58 15.28 11.27
C HIS A 72 0.18 14.12 12.19
N GLU A 73 -1.03 14.18 12.74
CA GLU A 73 -1.64 13.09 13.50
C GLU A 73 -2.45 12.19 12.57
N ARG A 74 -1.72 11.37 11.81
CA ARG A 74 -2.30 10.42 10.85
C ARG A 74 -2.43 9.02 11.44
N LYS A 75 -3.52 8.35 11.08
CA LYS A 75 -3.68 6.89 11.12
C LYS A 75 -3.90 6.41 9.69
N VAL A 76 -3.35 5.27 9.34
CA VAL A 76 -3.48 4.72 7.98
C VAL A 76 -4.24 3.40 8.03
N PHE A 77 -5.18 3.23 7.12
CA PHE A 77 -5.77 1.94 6.80
C PHE A 77 -5.17 1.45 5.48
N GLY A 78 -4.30 0.44 5.54
CA GLY A 78 -3.75 -0.21 4.35
C GLY A 78 -4.70 -1.31 3.87
N PHE A 79 -5.11 -1.24 2.60
CA PHE A 79 -6.03 -2.19 2.00
C PHE A 79 -5.38 -2.88 0.80
N ASP A 80 -5.36 -4.20 0.80
CA ASP A 80 -4.73 -4.99 -0.26
C ASP A 80 -5.46 -6.32 -0.45
N PHE A 81 -5.55 -6.79 -1.69
CA PHE A 81 -6.11 -8.08 -2.07
C PHE A 81 -5.17 -9.28 -1.81
N SER A 82 -3.88 -9.04 -1.56
CA SER A 82 -2.86 -10.06 -1.32
C SER A 82 -2.56 -10.26 0.17
N GLY A 83 -3.00 -11.40 0.71
CA GLY A 83 -2.69 -11.81 2.09
C GLY A 83 -1.19 -11.91 2.41
N PRO A 84 -0.35 -12.53 1.53
CA PRO A 84 1.10 -12.52 1.68
C PRO A 84 1.72 -11.13 1.78
N MET A 85 1.27 -10.17 0.96
CA MET A 85 1.73 -8.78 1.04
C MET A 85 1.40 -8.16 2.40
N LEU A 86 0.15 -8.31 2.87
CA LEU A 86 -0.29 -7.81 4.17
C LEU A 86 0.47 -8.43 5.35
N ARG A 87 0.85 -9.72 5.25
CA ARG A 87 1.71 -10.34 6.27
C ARG A 87 3.08 -9.65 6.34
N ARG A 88 3.70 -9.40 5.18
CA ARG A 88 4.99 -8.67 5.14
C ARG A 88 4.84 -7.23 5.63
N ALA A 89 3.75 -6.56 5.26
CA ALA A 89 3.44 -5.23 5.78
C ALA A 89 3.37 -5.24 7.30
N ARG A 90 2.63 -6.19 7.89
CA ARG A 90 2.53 -6.31 9.35
C ARG A 90 3.89 -6.51 10.02
N GLU A 91 4.73 -7.40 9.50
CA GLU A 91 6.09 -7.60 10.01
C GLU A 91 6.93 -6.31 9.93
N LYS A 92 6.88 -5.62 8.77
CA LYS A 92 7.62 -4.38 8.53
C LYS A 92 7.16 -3.25 9.46
N LEU A 93 5.85 -3.08 9.64
CA LEU A 93 5.24 -2.09 10.53
C LEU A 93 5.63 -2.33 11.99
N SER A 94 5.64 -3.59 12.44
CA SER A 94 6.10 -3.96 13.77
C SER A 94 7.58 -3.62 13.98
N LYS A 95 8.45 -3.99 13.04
CA LYS A 95 9.89 -3.67 13.08
C LYS A 95 10.17 -2.17 13.11
N LYS A 96 9.35 -1.38 12.43
CA LYS A 96 9.44 0.10 12.39
C LYS A 96 8.75 0.79 13.58
N GLY A 97 8.08 0.04 14.46
CA GLY A 97 7.40 0.61 15.63
C GLY A 97 6.10 1.39 15.32
N VAL A 98 5.58 1.31 14.09
CA VAL A 98 4.41 2.10 13.65
C VAL A 98 3.11 1.29 13.57
N HIS A 99 3.14 0.00 13.94
CA HIS A 99 2.00 -0.92 13.88
C HIS A 99 0.73 -0.42 14.62
N ARG A 100 0.85 0.45 15.62
CA ARG A 100 -0.31 1.03 16.33
C ARG A 100 -1.03 2.13 15.55
N LYS A 101 -0.37 2.71 14.55
CA LYS A 101 -0.91 3.78 13.70
C LYS A 101 -1.39 3.29 12.34
N VAL A 102 -1.14 2.02 12.01
CA VAL A 102 -1.50 1.42 10.71
C VAL A 102 -2.34 0.17 10.92
N ALA A 103 -3.60 0.22 10.47
CA ALA A 103 -4.47 -0.94 10.36
C ALA A 103 -4.34 -1.56 8.95
N LEU A 104 -4.54 -2.87 8.84
CA LEU A 104 -4.44 -3.59 7.55
C LEU A 104 -5.71 -4.41 7.30
N GLY A 105 -6.29 -4.29 6.11
CA GLY A 105 -7.47 -5.02 5.68
C GLY A 105 -7.24 -5.75 4.36
N LEU A 106 -7.78 -6.97 4.26
CA LEU A 106 -7.77 -7.77 3.05
C LEU A 106 -9.03 -7.50 2.23
N GLY A 107 -8.89 -7.17 0.95
CA GLY A 107 -10.03 -7.09 0.03
C GLY A 107 -9.72 -6.44 -1.31
N ASP A 108 -10.73 -6.33 -2.15
CA ASP A 108 -10.61 -5.84 -3.53
C ASP A 108 -10.85 -4.32 -3.61
N ALA A 109 -9.94 -3.61 -4.29
CA ALA A 109 -10.05 -2.18 -4.53
C ALA A 109 -11.31 -1.79 -5.32
N LEU A 110 -11.89 -2.71 -6.10
CA LEU A 110 -13.15 -2.50 -6.83
C LEU A 110 -14.39 -2.60 -5.92
N SER A 111 -14.25 -3.15 -4.71
CA SER A 111 -15.35 -3.35 -3.77
C SER A 111 -14.94 -2.91 -2.37
N LEU A 112 -14.85 -1.59 -2.19
CA LEU A 112 -14.43 -0.97 -0.93
C LEU A 112 -15.53 -1.07 0.16
N PRO A 113 -15.30 -1.77 1.29
CA PRO A 113 -16.29 -1.95 2.35
C PRO A 113 -16.32 -0.75 3.33
N PHE A 114 -16.18 0.47 2.81
CA PHE A 114 -16.07 1.68 3.63
C PHE A 114 -17.23 2.63 3.36
N ARG A 115 -17.67 3.34 4.40
CA ARG A 115 -18.68 4.39 4.25
C ARG A 115 -18.07 5.59 3.52
N LYS A 116 -18.90 6.34 2.80
CA LYS A 116 -18.50 7.63 2.19
C LYS A 116 -17.95 8.57 3.27
N ASN A 117 -16.99 9.42 2.90
CA ASN A 117 -16.36 10.43 3.78
C ASN A 117 -15.69 9.86 5.04
N THR A 118 -15.20 8.61 5.00
CA THR A 118 -14.49 7.98 6.15
C THR A 118 -13.02 8.43 6.23
N PHE A 119 -12.39 8.70 5.10
CA PHE A 119 -10.96 8.98 5.01
C PHE A 119 -10.72 10.43 4.57
N ASN A 120 -9.72 11.05 5.17
CA ASN A 120 -9.28 12.42 4.88
C ASN A 120 -8.34 12.48 3.67
N GLY A 121 -7.87 11.34 3.18
CA GLY A 121 -7.13 11.22 1.93
C GLY A 121 -6.92 9.77 1.53
N VAL A 122 -6.74 9.55 0.23
CA VAL A 122 -6.56 8.23 -0.38
C VAL A 122 -5.32 8.25 -1.27
N MET A 123 -4.47 7.24 -1.15
CA MET A 123 -3.31 7.03 -2.02
C MET A 123 -3.36 5.64 -2.64
N ILE A 124 -2.84 5.55 -3.86
CA ILE A 124 -2.49 4.28 -4.51
C ILE A 124 -1.15 4.48 -5.22
N ALA A 125 -0.12 3.75 -4.79
CA ALA A 125 1.21 3.84 -5.41
C ALA A 125 1.47 2.61 -6.27
N PHE A 126 1.65 2.80 -7.57
CA PHE A 126 1.98 1.74 -8.53
C PHE A 126 0.94 0.59 -8.64
N GLY A 127 -0.17 0.61 -7.90
CA GLY A 127 -1.19 -0.45 -7.94
C GLY A 127 -2.21 -0.28 -9.07
N LEU A 128 -2.49 0.96 -9.49
CA LEU A 128 -3.61 1.29 -10.36
C LEU A 128 -3.61 0.54 -11.71
N ARG A 129 -2.43 0.30 -12.29
CA ARG A 129 -2.28 -0.45 -13.56
C ARG A 129 -2.76 -1.90 -13.50
N ASN A 130 -3.01 -2.44 -12.31
CA ASN A 130 -3.41 -3.82 -12.08
C ASN A 130 -4.88 -3.93 -11.63
N ILE A 131 -5.62 -2.82 -11.61
CA ILE A 131 -7.04 -2.77 -11.31
C ILE A 131 -7.75 -2.62 -12.65
N MET A 132 -8.53 -3.63 -13.04
CA MET A 132 -9.28 -3.65 -14.29
C MET A 132 -10.72 -4.08 -13.99
N GLU A 133 -11.68 -3.36 -14.57
CA GLU A 133 -13.11 -3.70 -14.54
C GLU A 133 -13.44 -4.80 -15.56
#